data_AF-A0A832XJZ7-F1
#
_entry.id   AF-A0A832XJZ7-F1
#
_cell.length_a   1.000
_cell.length_b   1.000
_cell.length_c   1.000
_cell.angle_alpha   90.00
_cell.angle_beta   90.00
_cell.angle_gamma   90.00
#
_symmetry.space_group_name_H-M   'P 1'
#
loop_
_entity.id
_entity.type
_entity.pdbx_description
1 polymer ?
#
loop_
_entity_poly.entity_id
_entity_poly.type
_entity_poly.pdbx_seq_one_letter_code
_entity_poly.pdbx_strand_id
1 'polypeptide(L)'
;MKTGAKVLLTTIIVCMVLPMLLYPETWKGVILVSLITIASRSSSIYDNLKLEFHNVFLIAAVATLGLSEAMYAIVMSTIFLNPAGKILGNIQKIPWVIMDMIALFCVVIAVSFAPPHLLYQFALWSIILITNVLFSIIRNRVFFDPLDRRIAFGFFNTIGNYFLLTYYFSGILSIVANTI
;
A
#
# COMPACT_ATOMS: atom_id res chain seq x y z
N MET A 1 8.32 -24.76 -20.04
CA MET A 1 7.98 -23.74 -19.02
C MET A 1 9.28 -23.21 -18.42
N LYS A 2 9.81 -22.10 -18.98
CA LYS A 2 11.25 -21.81 -18.95
C LYS A 2 11.54 -20.64 -18.00
N THR A 3 12.19 -20.93 -16.88
CA THR A 3 12.83 -19.99 -15.92
C THR A 3 11.92 -18.99 -15.18
N GLY A 4 11.08 -18.21 -15.87
CA GLY A 4 10.25 -17.18 -15.26
C GLY A 4 9.17 -17.71 -14.31
N ALA A 5 8.54 -18.84 -14.64
CA ALA A 5 7.53 -19.46 -13.78
C ALA A 5 8.12 -20.05 -12.49
N LYS A 6 9.36 -20.57 -12.55
CA LYS A 6 10.08 -21.09 -11.37
C LYS A 6 10.48 -19.95 -10.44
N VAL A 7 11.03 -18.86 -10.97
CA VAL A 7 11.36 -17.67 -10.19
C VAL A 7 10.10 -17.10 -9.52
N LEU A 8 9.00 -16.94 -10.26
CA LEU A 8 7.74 -16.46 -9.72
C LEU A 8 7.21 -17.34 -8.57
N LEU A 9 7.24 -18.66 -8.76
CA LEU A 9 6.80 -19.63 -7.75
C LEU A 9 7.67 -19.57 -6.49
N THR A 10 9.00 -19.55 -6.65
CA THR A 10 9.93 -19.44 -5.52
C THR A 10 9.74 -18.11 -4.79
N THR A 11 9.56 -17.01 -5.50
CA THR A 11 9.27 -15.71 -4.88
C THR A 11 7.94 -15.79 -4.12
N ILE A 12 6.85 -16.29 -4.70
CA ILE A 12 5.56 -16.42 -3.99
C ILE A 12 5.70 -17.27 -2.71
N ILE A 13 6.42 -18.40 -2.78
CA ILE A 13 6.63 -19.27 -1.62
C ILE A 13 7.43 -18.54 -0.54
N VAL A 14 8.55 -17.90 -0.89
CA VAL A 14 9.35 -17.12 0.07
C VAL A 14 8.47 -16.07 0.74
N CYS A 15 7.61 -15.41 -0.01
CA CYS A 15 6.81 -14.31 0.50
C CYS A 15 5.61 -14.73 1.37
N MET A 16 5.22 -16.01 1.30
CA MET A 16 4.22 -16.62 2.18
C MET A 16 4.84 -17.30 3.41
N VAL A 17 6.06 -17.83 3.27
CA VAL A 17 6.77 -18.55 4.35
C VAL A 17 7.56 -17.61 5.24
N LEU A 18 8.20 -16.57 4.68
CA LEU A 18 9.01 -15.63 5.44
C LEU A 18 8.22 -14.89 6.54
N PRO A 19 6.95 -14.49 6.35
CA PRO A 19 6.14 -13.95 7.44
C PRO A 19 5.98 -14.91 8.61
N MET A 20 5.87 -16.22 8.35
CA MET A 20 5.75 -17.23 9.41
C MET A 20 7.02 -17.33 10.26
N LEU A 21 8.18 -17.02 9.67
CA LEU A 21 9.48 -17.05 10.37
C LEU A 21 9.77 -15.73 11.09
N LEU A 22 9.45 -14.59 10.48
CA LEU A 22 9.77 -13.27 11.02
C LEU A 22 8.71 -12.73 11.98
N TYR A 23 7.44 -13.12 11.80
CA TYR A 23 6.28 -12.62 12.52
C TYR A 23 5.37 -13.77 12.97
N PRO A 24 5.86 -14.70 13.80
CA PRO A 24 5.14 -15.94 14.11
C PRO A 24 3.78 -15.74 14.78
N GLU A 25 3.54 -14.59 15.41
CA GLU A 25 2.28 -14.24 16.05
C GLU A 25 1.29 -13.53 15.12
N THR A 26 1.78 -12.82 14.10
CA THR A 26 0.95 -11.95 13.24
C THR A 26 0.98 -12.34 11.75
N TRP A 27 1.62 -13.48 11.40
CA TRP A 27 1.93 -13.87 10.02
C TRP A 27 0.72 -13.91 9.09
N LYS A 28 -0.45 -14.36 9.57
CA LYS A 28 -1.68 -14.41 8.76
C LYS A 28 -2.13 -13.00 8.37
N GLY A 29 -2.13 -12.07 9.32
CA GLY A 29 -2.41 -10.66 9.07
C GLY A 29 -1.39 -10.01 8.13
N VAL A 30 -0.10 -10.31 8.30
CA VAL A 30 0.96 -9.84 7.41
C VAL A 30 0.74 -10.34 5.98
N ILE A 31 0.41 -11.62 5.80
CA ILE A 31 0.11 -12.21 4.48
C ILE A 31 -1.12 -11.53 3.86
N LEU A 32 -2.21 -11.40 4.63
CA LEU A 32 -3.45 -10.78 4.16
C LEU A 32 -3.20 -9.35 3.66
N VAL A 33 -2.57 -8.52 4.49
CA VAL A 33 -2.27 -7.12 4.15
C VAL A 33 -1.34 -7.04 2.96
N SER A 34 -0.33 -7.91 2.89
CA SER A 34 0.59 -7.98 1.74
C SER A 34 -0.16 -8.30 0.45
N LEU A 35 -1.03 -9.31 0.46
CA LEU A 35 -1.82 -9.73 -0.71
C LEU A 35 -2.77 -8.63 -1.18
N ILE A 36 -3.50 -7.99 -0.26
CA ILE A 36 -4.40 -6.89 -0.59
C ILE A 36 -3.62 -5.70 -1.16
N THR A 37 -2.47 -5.38 -0.57
CA THR A 37 -1.60 -4.30 -1.05
C THR A 37 -1.06 -4.61 -2.45
N ILE A 38 -0.61 -5.84 -2.71
CA ILE A 38 -0.20 -6.31 -4.05
C ILE A 38 -1.35 -6.15 -5.04
N ALA A 39 -2.53 -6.69 -4.72
CA ALA A 39 -3.69 -6.69 -5.61
C ALA A 39 -4.16 -5.26 -5.92
N SER A 40 -4.25 -4.40 -4.90
CA SER A 40 -4.65 -3.01 -5.05
C SER A 40 -3.67 -2.23 -5.92
N ARG A 41 -2.36 -2.30 -5.63
CA ARG A 41 -1.35 -1.54 -6.40
C ARG A 41 -1.15 -2.06 -7.83
N SER A 42 -1.39 -3.35 -8.05
CA SER A 42 -1.21 -3.99 -9.37
C SER A 42 -2.46 -3.97 -10.26
N SER A 43 -3.58 -3.44 -9.75
CA SER A 43 -4.86 -3.40 -10.46
C SER A 43 -4.96 -2.22 -11.44
N SER A 44 -5.58 -2.45 -12.59
CA SER A 44 -5.99 -1.38 -13.53
C SER A 44 -6.98 -0.38 -12.91
N ILE A 45 -7.71 -0.77 -11.86
CA ILE A 45 -8.58 0.13 -11.09
C ILE A 45 -7.74 1.23 -10.43
N TYR A 46 -6.58 0.87 -9.88
CA TYR A 46 -5.64 1.85 -9.31
C TYR A 46 -5.06 2.75 -10.40
N ASP A 47 -4.69 2.23 -11.57
CA ASP A 47 -4.12 3.06 -12.65
C ASP A 47 -5.14 4.04 -13.24
N ASN A 48 -6.41 3.64 -13.34
CA ASN A 48 -7.47 4.44 -13.95
C ASN A 48 -8.16 5.40 -12.98
N LEU A 49 -8.42 4.98 -11.73
CA LEU A 49 -9.17 5.76 -10.75
C LEU A 49 -8.29 6.35 -9.63
N LYS A 50 -7.03 5.89 -9.52
CA LYS A 50 -6.10 6.23 -8.43
C LYS A 50 -6.69 6.12 -7.03
N LEU A 51 -7.56 5.15 -6.82
CA LEU A 51 -8.09 4.84 -5.50
C LEU A 51 -7.07 3.98 -4.75
N GLU A 52 -6.37 4.58 -3.79
CA GLU A 52 -5.32 3.93 -3.00
C GLU A 52 -5.88 3.17 -1.79
N PHE A 53 -6.76 2.20 -2.04
CA PHE A 53 -7.38 1.37 -0.99
C PHE A 53 -6.34 0.69 -0.08
N HIS A 54 -5.15 0.38 -0.63
CA HIS A 54 -4.04 -0.19 0.11
C HIS A 54 -3.55 0.69 1.27
N ASN A 55 -3.69 2.02 1.19
CA ASN A 55 -3.32 2.91 2.29
C ASN A 55 -4.12 2.56 3.55
N VAL A 56 -5.42 2.33 3.42
CA VAL A 56 -6.30 2.03 4.56
C VAL A 56 -5.93 0.70 5.22
N PHE A 57 -5.60 -0.33 4.44
CA PHE A 57 -5.15 -1.62 4.97
C PHE A 57 -3.77 -1.53 5.61
N LEU A 58 -2.85 -0.76 5.03
CA LEU A 58 -1.53 -0.51 5.63
C LEU A 58 -1.64 0.25 6.94
N ILE A 59 -2.51 1.27 7.01
CA ILE A 59 -2.82 2.00 8.24
C ILE A 59 -3.43 1.07 9.30
N ALA A 60 -4.37 0.21 8.91
CA ALA A 60 -4.95 -0.78 9.81
C ALA A 60 -3.89 -1.77 10.31
N ALA A 61 -2.97 -2.20 9.45
CA ALA A 61 -1.86 -3.06 9.82
C ALA A 61 -0.91 -2.40 10.84
N VAL A 62 -0.58 -1.12 10.67
CA VAL A 62 0.20 -0.37 11.68
C VAL A 62 -0.50 -0.36 13.03
N ALA A 63 -1.81 -0.12 13.02
CA ALA A 63 -2.59 0.04 14.24
C ALA A 63 -2.86 -1.29 14.98
N THR A 64 -2.78 -2.43 14.28
CA THR A 64 -3.18 -3.74 14.84
C THR A 64 -2.07 -4.77 14.90
N LEU A 65 -1.17 -4.79 13.91
CA LEU A 65 -0.08 -5.76 13.80
C LEU A 65 1.25 -5.14 14.20
N GLY A 66 1.51 -3.89 13.78
CA GLY A 66 2.73 -3.16 14.07
C GLY A 66 3.34 -2.50 12.85
N LEU A 67 4.31 -1.61 13.10
CA LEU A 67 5.01 -0.87 12.05
C LEU A 67 5.82 -1.82 11.15
N SER A 68 6.52 -2.79 11.73
CA SER A 68 7.43 -3.66 11.00
C SER A 68 6.70 -4.58 10.00
N GLU A 69 5.50 -5.00 10.38
CA GLU A 69 4.56 -5.82 9.62
C GLU A 69 4.00 -5.06 8.41
N ALA A 70 3.63 -3.79 8.63
CA ALA A 70 3.18 -2.91 7.54
C ALA A 70 4.34 -2.57 6.58
N MET A 71 5.56 -2.35 7.09
CA MET A 71 6.75 -2.15 6.27
C MET A 71 7.05 -3.37 5.41
N TYR A 72 6.94 -4.56 5.99
CA TYR A 72 7.08 -5.81 5.26
C TYR A 72 6.08 -5.87 4.09
N ALA A 73 4.79 -5.65 4.35
CA ALA A 73 3.76 -5.67 3.32
C ALA A 73 4.05 -4.69 2.15
N ILE A 74 4.62 -3.52 2.43
CA ILE A 74 5.05 -2.56 1.41
C ILE A 74 6.20 -3.12 0.57
N VAL A 75 7.23 -3.70 1.19
CA VAL A 75 8.35 -4.34 0.47
C VAL A 75 7.83 -5.45 -0.44
N MET A 76 6.96 -6.32 0.07
CA MET A 76 6.40 -7.42 -0.70
C MET A 76 5.58 -6.90 -1.88
N SER A 77 4.73 -5.90 -1.64
CA SER A 77 3.93 -5.30 -2.71
C SER A 77 4.77 -4.68 -3.81
N THR A 78 5.95 -4.17 -3.47
CA THR A 78 6.89 -3.56 -4.43
C THR A 78 7.59 -4.63 -5.27
N ILE A 79 8.03 -5.73 -4.65
CA ILE A 79 8.67 -6.86 -5.35
C ILE A 79 7.70 -7.52 -6.33
N PHE A 80 6.44 -7.71 -5.94
CA PHE A 80 5.43 -8.38 -6.77
C PHE A 80 4.64 -7.47 -7.69
N LEU A 81 4.82 -6.16 -7.60
CA LEU A 81 4.00 -5.21 -8.35
C LEU A 81 3.99 -5.51 -9.85
N ASN A 82 5.16 -5.63 -10.46
CA ASN A 82 5.26 -5.86 -11.90
C ASN A 82 4.87 -7.29 -12.32
N PRO A 83 5.28 -8.35 -11.59
CA PRO A 83 4.77 -9.69 -11.85
C PRO A 83 3.25 -9.81 -11.76
N ALA A 84 2.62 -9.26 -10.71
CA ALA A 84 1.17 -9.27 -10.54
C ALA A 84 0.48 -8.31 -11.52
N GLY A 85 1.11 -7.19 -11.85
CA GLY A 85 0.65 -6.21 -12.83
C GLY A 85 0.51 -6.76 -14.25
N LYS A 86 1.33 -7.74 -14.64
CA LYS A 86 1.15 -8.48 -15.91
C LYS A 86 -0.16 -9.26 -15.96
N ILE A 87 -0.71 -9.64 -14.81
CA ILE A 87 -1.95 -10.39 -14.67
C ILE A 87 -3.14 -9.42 -14.48
N LEU A 88 -2.96 -8.41 -13.63
CA LEU A 88 -4.00 -7.50 -13.17
C LEU A 88 -4.12 -6.18 -13.98
N GLY A 89 -3.21 -5.97 -14.94
CA GLY A 89 -3.33 -4.95 -15.97
C GLY A 89 -2.57 -3.64 -15.71
N ASN A 90 -1.78 -3.53 -14.63
CA ASN A 90 -0.99 -2.33 -14.34
C ASN A 90 0.52 -2.64 -14.25
N ILE A 91 1.27 -2.36 -15.33
CA ILE A 91 2.72 -2.50 -15.35
C ILE A 91 3.36 -1.13 -15.20
N GLN A 92 4.09 -0.93 -14.10
CA GLN A 92 4.72 0.36 -13.79
C GLN A 92 6.22 0.37 -14.11
N LYS A 93 6.73 1.52 -14.56
CA LYS A 93 8.19 1.69 -14.73
C LYS A 93 8.86 1.74 -13.35
N ILE A 94 10.03 1.14 -13.24
CA ILE A 94 10.78 0.95 -11.98
C ILE A 94 10.91 2.23 -11.14
N PRO A 95 11.23 3.43 -11.70
CA PRO A 95 11.35 4.64 -10.90
C PRO A 95 10.05 5.03 -10.18
N TRP A 96 8.89 4.77 -10.77
CA TRP A 96 7.59 5.05 -10.15
C TRP A 96 7.30 4.09 -9.01
N VAL A 97 7.65 2.82 -9.19
CA VAL A 97 7.48 1.75 -8.19
C VAL A 97 8.26 2.07 -6.91
N ILE A 98 9.52 2.49 -7.05
CA ILE A 98 10.38 2.88 -5.92
C ILE A 98 9.82 4.10 -5.22
N MET A 99 9.41 5.12 -5.98
CA MET A 99 8.86 6.33 -5.41
C MET A 99 7.53 6.10 -4.67
N ASP A 100 6.65 5.26 -5.22
CA ASP A 100 5.41 4.86 -4.53
C ASP A 100 5.73 4.06 -3.27
N MET A 101 6.77 3.21 -3.28
CA MET A 101 7.24 2.51 -2.08
C MET A 101 7.67 3.50 -0.98
N ILE A 102 8.45 4.52 -1.33
CA ILE A 102 8.90 5.54 -0.36
C ILE A 102 7.71 6.34 0.16
N ALA A 103 6.77 6.74 -0.70
CA ALA A 103 5.55 7.44 -0.28
C ALA A 103 4.75 6.63 0.75
N LEU A 104 4.55 5.33 0.49
CA LEU A 104 3.86 4.43 1.41
C LEU A 104 4.60 4.27 2.73
N PHE A 105 5.93 4.13 2.71
CA PHE A 105 6.73 4.11 3.94
C PHE A 105 6.54 5.39 4.75
N CYS A 106 6.60 6.56 4.12
CA CYS A 106 6.39 7.83 4.81
C CYS A 106 5.00 7.92 5.46
N VAL A 107 3.94 7.48 4.78
CA VAL A 107 2.57 7.46 5.34
C VAL A 107 2.50 6.54 6.57
N VAL A 108 3.01 5.32 6.44
CA VAL A 108 2.96 4.31 7.51
C VAL A 108 3.80 4.72 8.73
N ILE A 109 4.96 5.33 8.51
CA ILE A 109 5.77 5.93 9.59
C ILE A 109 5.01 7.05 10.27
N ALA A 110 4.47 8.01 9.52
CA ALA A 110 3.72 9.14 10.09
C ALA A 110 2.53 8.69 10.93
N VAL A 111 1.80 7.68 10.47
CA VAL A 111 0.64 7.12 11.16
C VAL A 111 1.03 6.30 12.40
N SER A 112 2.21 5.70 12.44
CA SER A 112 2.66 4.94 13.63
C SER A 112 2.84 5.80 14.88
N PHE A 113 2.98 7.12 14.72
CA PHE A 113 3.04 8.08 15.83
C PHE A 113 1.67 8.65 16.22
N ALA A 114 0.60 8.25 15.54
CA ALA A 114 -0.73 8.77 15.80
C ALA A 114 -1.32 8.19 17.10
N PRO A 115 -1.86 9.03 17.99
CA PRO A 115 -2.68 8.55 19.09
C PRO A 115 -3.89 7.76 18.56
N PRO A 116 -4.32 6.66 19.21
CA PRO A 116 -5.41 5.83 18.69
C PRO A 116 -6.71 6.58 18.40
N HIS A 117 -7.06 7.58 19.22
CA HIS A 117 -8.26 8.40 19.04
C HIS A 117 -8.17 9.41 17.87
N LEU A 118 -6.95 9.69 17.37
CA LEU A 118 -6.71 10.57 16.22
C LEU A 118 -6.24 9.81 14.98
N LEU A 119 -6.16 8.48 15.04
CA LEU A 119 -5.62 7.63 13.98
C LEU A 119 -6.25 7.92 12.62
N TYR A 120 -7.58 8.10 12.59
CA TYR A 120 -8.33 8.51 11.41
C TYR A 120 -7.83 9.83 10.81
N GLN A 121 -7.71 10.87 11.64
CA GLN A 121 -7.33 12.21 11.19
C GLN A 121 -5.87 12.22 10.72
N PHE A 122 -4.98 11.57 11.47
CA PHE A 122 -3.58 11.43 11.10
C PHE A 122 -3.40 10.65 9.80
N ALA A 123 -4.17 9.58 9.59
CA ALA A 123 -4.18 8.83 8.35
C ALA A 123 -4.56 9.70 7.15
N LEU A 124 -5.68 10.42 7.25
CA LEU A 124 -6.17 11.29 6.18
C LEU A 124 -5.16 12.41 5.86
N TRP A 125 -4.63 13.08 6.89
CA TRP A 125 -3.62 14.13 6.73
C TRP A 125 -2.32 13.59 6.14
N SER A 126 -1.88 12.40 6.56
CA SER A 126 -0.67 11.78 6.00
C SER A 126 -0.83 11.48 4.52
N ILE A 127 -1.97 10.91 4.10
CA ILE A 127 -2.24 10.63 2.68
C ILE A 127 -2.27 11.94 1.87
N ILE A 128 -2.94 12.98 2.37
CA ILE A 128 -3.02 14.27 1.67
C ILE A 128 -1.63 14.90 1.54
N LEU A 129 -0.92 15.08 2.66
CA LEU A 129 0.34 15.82 2.68
C LEU A 129 1.48 15.07 2.00
N ILE A 130 1.59 13.76 2.22
CA ILE A 130 2.69 12.95 1.71
C ILE A 130 2.39 12.55 0.27
N THR A 131 1.31 11.81 0.04
CA THR A 131 1.05 11.23 -1.28
C THR A 131 0.57 12.28 -2.28
N ASN A 132 -0.42 13.08 -1.91
CA ASN A 132 -1.07 13.98 -2.86
C ASN A 132 -0.33 15.31 -3.05
N VAL A 133 0.35 15.83 -2.02
CA VAL A 133 1.11 17.10 -2.12
C VAL A 133 2.60 16.84 -2.36
N LEU A 134 3.33 16.33 -1.38
CA LEU A 134 4.79 16.22 -1.42
C LEU A 134 5.27 15.37 -2.60
N PHE A 135 4.76 14.15 -2.74
CA PHE A 135 5.19 13.24 -3.79
C PHE A 135 4.68 13.63 -5.17
N SER A 136 3.56 14.35 -5.28
CA SER A 136 3.14 14.98 -6.54
C SER A 136 4.12 16.05 -7.01
N ILE A 137 4.62 16.89 -6.09
CA ILE A 137 5.64 17.91 -6.40
C ILE A 137 6.94 17.25 -6.83
N ILE A 138 7.42 16.22 -6.10
CA ILE A 138 8.64 15.47 -6.45
C ILE A 138 8.49 14.84 -7.83
N ARG A 139 7.34 14.21 -8.12
CA ARG A 139 7.04 13.60 -9.42
C ARG A 139 7.10 14.59 -10.56
N ASN A 140 6.53 15.78 -10.37
CA ASN A 140 6.59 16.81 -11.38
C ASN A 140 8.01 17.35 -11.60
N ARG A 141 8.76 17.60 -10.52
CA ARG A 141 10.09 18.23 -10.61
C ARG A 141 11.19 17.28 -11.06
N VAL A 142 11.13 16.01 -10.67
CA VAL A 142 12.18 15.01 -10.96
C VAL A 142 11.85 14.17 -12.19
N PHE A 143 10.57 13.85 -12.39
CA PHE A 143 10.13 12.93 -13.44
C PHE A 143 9.24 13.56 -14.51
N PHE A 144 9.06 14.90 -14.47
CA PHE A 144 8.30 15.69 -15.45
C PHE A 144 6.86 15.19 -15.68
N ASP A 145 6.23 14.61 -14.65
CA ASP A 145 4.84 14.18 -14.70
C ASP A 145 3.89 15.39 -14.62
N PRO A 146 2.85 15.51 -15.47
CA PRO A 146 1.95 16.67 -15.45
C PRO A 146 1.17 16.79 -14.13
N LEU A 147 1.20 17.99 -13.52
CA LEU A 147 0.51 18.25 -12.25
C LEU A 147 -1.01 18.17 -12.40
N ASP A 148 -1.56 18.64 -13.51
CA ASP A 148 -3.02 18.78 -13.70
C ASP A 148 -3.74 17.44 -13.58
N ARG A 149 -3.18 16.39 -14.21
CA ARG A 149 -3.66 15.01 -14.10
C ARG A 149 -3.55 14.50 -12.66
N ARG A 150 -2.52 14.91 -11.92
CA ARG A 150 -2.25 14.46 -10.54
C ARG A 150 -3.15 15.15 -9.52
N ILE A 151 -3.48 16.43 -9.70
CA ILE A 151 -4.42 17.15 -8.82
C ILE A 151 -5.80 16.52 -8.90
N ALA A 152 -6.33 16.29 -10.11
CA ALA A 152 -7.64 15.68 -10.30
C ALA A 152 -7.71 14.28 -9.67
N PHE A 153 -6.70 13.43 -9.92
CA PHE A 153 -6.66 12.11 -9.29
C PHE A 153 -6.40 12.14 -7.79
N GLY A 154 -5.61 13.12 -7.30
CA GLY A 154 -5.39 13.31 -5.86
C GLY A 154 -6.69 13.66 -5.14
N PHE A 155 -7.54 14.48 -5.75
CA PHE A 155 -8.87 14.80 -5.23
C PHE A 155 -9.76 13.55 -5.11
N PHE A 156 -9.87 12.74 -6.18
CA PHE A 156 -10.62 11.49 -6.13
C PHE A 156 -10.05 10.49 -5.11
N ASN A 157 -8.72 10.42 -5.00
CA ASN A 157 -8.03 9.58 -4.02
C ASN A 157 -8.33 10.03 -2.59
N THR A 158 -8.31 11.34 -2.31
CA THR A 158 -8.67 11.90 -1.00
C THR A 158 -10.12 11.59 -0.65
N ILE A 159 -11.05 11.79 -1.59
CA ILE A 159 -12.47 11.48 -1.35
C ILE A 159 -12.67 9.98 -1.10
N GLY A 160 -12.09 9.13 -1.94
CA GLY A 160 -12.17 7.68 -1.79
C GLY A 160 -11.63 7.21 -0.44
N ASN A 161 -10.44 7.67 -0.06
CA ASN A 161 -9.87 7.36 1.25
C ASN A 161 -10.68 7.94 2.40
N TYR A 162 -11.24 9.14 2.27
CA TYR A 162 -12.14 9.72 3.27
C TYR A 162 -13.36 8.83 3.53
N PHE A 163 -14.03 8.36 2.47
CA PHE A 163 -15.18 7.46 2.61
C PHE A 163 -14.78 6.11 3.21
N LEU A 164 -13.67 5.51 2.76
CA LEU A 164 -13.17 4.25 3.31
C LEU A 164 -12.80 4.39 4.78
N LEU A 165 -12.11 5.47 5.14
CA LEU A 165 -11.67 5.72 6.50
C LEU A 165 -12.84 6.09 7.43
N THR A 166 -13.87 6.77 6.93
CA THR A 166 -15.02 7.20 7.74
C THR A 166 -16.00 6.06 7.97
N TYR A 167 -16.34 5.29 6.93
CA TYR A 167 -17.45 4.34 6.99
C TYR A 167 -17.00 2.88 7.17
N TYR A 168 -15.78 2.53 6.77
CA TYR A 168 -15.33 1.13 6.71
C TYR A 168 -14.11 0.83 7.59
N PHE A 169 -13.47 1.84 8.16
CA PHE A 169 -12.20 1.67 8.88
C PHE A 169 -12.29 0.77 10.10
N SER A 170 -13.36 0.89 10.91
CA SER A 170 -13.59 0.01 12.06
C SER A 170 -13.73 -1.46 11.65
N GLY A 171 -14.45 -1.72 10.55
CA GLY A 171 -14.57 -3.05 9.98
C GLY A 171 -13.23 -3.59 9.47
N ILE A 172 -12.45 -2.75 8.78
CA ILE A 172 -11.11 -3.13 8.28
C ILE A 172 -10.17 -3.43 9.44
N LEU A 173 -10.16 -2.60 10.49
CA LEU A 173 -9.38 -2.84 11.72
C LEU A 173 -9.77 -4.18 12.35
N SER A 174 -11.07 -4.47 12.46
CA SER A 174 -11.54 -5.74 13.01
C SER A 174 -11.10 -6.94 12.17
N ILE A 175 -11.17 -6.84 10.84
CA ILE A 175 -10.71 -7.91 9.93
C ILE A 175 -9.22 -8.18 10.13
N VAL A 176 -8.38 -7.14 10.17
CA VAL A 176 -6.93 -7.31 10.35
C VAL A 176 -6.61 -7.82 11.75
N ALA A 177 -7.25 -7.30 12.80
CA ALA A 177 -7.02 -7.76 14.17
C ALA A 177 -7.43 -9.23 14.40
N ASN A 178 -8.53 -9.69 13.78
CA ASN A 178 -9.01 -11.07 13.87
C ASN A 178 -8.14 -12.07 13.09
N THR A 179 -7.11 -11.60 12.39
CA THR A 179 -6.15 -12.44 11.68
C THR A 179 -4.86 -12.69 12.46
N ILE A 180 -4.80 -12.30 13.73
CA ILE A 180 -3.75 -12.69 14.67
C ILE A 180 -4.03 -14.12 15.14
#